data_AF-A0A8T1X052-F1
#
_entry.id   AF-A0A8T1X052-F1
#
_cell.length_a   1.000
_cell.length_b   1.000
_cell.length_c   1.000
_cell.angle_alpha   90.00
_cell.angle_beta   90.00
_cell.angle_gamma   90.00
#
_symmetry.space_group_name_H-M   'P 1'
#
loop_
_entity.id
_entity.type
_entity.pdbx_description
1 polymer ?
#
loop_
_entity_poly.entity_id
_entity_poly.type
_entity_poly.pdbx_seq_one_letter_code
_entity_poly.pdbx_strand_id
1 'polypeptide(L)'
;MKKMSRKNFRGGPLFSSKSSSASHGPSTSASPGSSQNGGGGILRRTTWADKIREKLPPLGENEYEVLWERGVLGVIFLESEKDGIPYVSKATESCISPAVSQGDILKFVNVVRSKDHSFADFFKILATMKKPVLLRFERISASTPSSDEDEASALFGGAPRSSSTNAQKKTRVANSSERTRCHKKTKNRQK
;
A
#
# COMPACT_ATOMS: atom_id res chain seq x y z
N MET A 1 17.95 -60.34 1.27
CA MET A 1 16.82 -59.38 1.16
C MET A 1 15.52 -60.09 1.51
N LYS A 2 14.47 -59.40 2.03
CA LYS A 2 13.20 -60.03 2.43
C LYS A 2 12.01 -59.22 1.90
N LYS A 3 11.20 -59.81 1.01
CA LYS A 3 10.03 -59.17 0.40
C LYS A 3 8.77 -59.47 1.21
N MET A 4 7.97 -58.43 1.48
CA MET A 4 6.61 -58.51 2.03
C MET A 4 5.88 -57.25 1.57
N SER A 5 5.14 -57.33 0.46
CA SER A 5 3.70 -57.68 0.40
C SER A 5 2.83 -56.44 0.59
N ARG A 6 2.32 -55.90 -0.53
CA ARG A 6 1.36 -54.78 -0.56
C ARG A 6 -0.05 -55.34 -0.42
N LYS A 7 -0.89 -54.75 0.43
CA LYS A 7 -2.33 -55.08 0.54
C LYS A 7 -3.19 -53.85 0.29
N ASN A 8 -3.83 -53.79 -0.88
CA ASN A 8 -4.89 -52.82 -1.16
C ASN A 8 -6.21 -53.30 -0.56
N PHE A 9 -6.91 -52.41 0.14
CA PHE A 9 -8.37 -52.44 0.31
C PHE A 9 -8.87 -51.10 -0.25
N ARG A 10 -9.81 -51.10 -1.21
CA ARG A 10 -11.28 -51.04 -0.99
C ARG A 10 -11.69 -49.85 -0.09
N GLY A 11 -12.44 -48.85 -0.54
CA GLY A 11 -12.89 -48.51 -1.90
C GLY A 11 -14.29 -47.89 -1.95
N GLY A 12 -14.41 -46.69 -2.52
CA GLY A 12 -15.67 -45.97 -2.76
C GLY A 12 -16.08 -44.98 -1.64
N PRO A 13 -17.14 -44.18 -1.86
CA PRO A 13 -17.96 -44.06 -3.08
C PRO A 13 -17.63 -42.80 -3.91
N LEU A 14 -17.94 -42.84 -5.22
CA LEU A 14 -18.11 -41.65 -6.04
C LEU A 14 -19.51 -41.08 -5.78
N PHE A 15 -19.65 -39.79 -5.48
CA PHE A 15 -20.96 -39.13 -5.55
C PHE A 15 -21.12 -38.51 -6.94
N SER A 16 -22.13 -38.96 -7.68
CA SER A 16 -22.53 -38.36 -8.96
C SER A 16 -24.04 -38.50 -9.12
N SER A 17 -24.73 -37.37 -8.99
CA SER A 17 -26.15 -37.18 -9.31
C SER A 17 -26.29 -35.70 -9.63
N LYS A 18 -26.44 -35.36 -10.92
CA LYS A 18 -27.72 -35.29 -11.65
C LYS A 18 -28.55 -34.10 -11.18
N SER A 19 -28.74 -33.16 -12.10
CA SER A 19 -29.67 -32.04 -11.98
C SER A 19 -31.11 -32.51 -11.81
N SER A 20 -31.87 -31.80 -10.98
CA SER A 20 -33.33 -31.84 -10.93
C SER A 20 -33.87 -30.47 -10.55
N SER A 21 -35.08 -30.14 -10.99
CA SER A 21 -35.61 -28.77 -10.99
C SER A 21 -36.87 -28.65 -10.11
N ALA A 22 -36.71 -28.01 -8.96
CA ALA A 22 -37.78 -27.48 -8.11
C ALA A 22 -37.16 -26.36 -7.23
N SER A 23 -37.44 -25.07 -7.41
CA SER A 23 -38.70 -24.32 -7.28
C SER A 23 -39.06 -23.97 -5.82
N HIS A 24 -39.20 -22.67 -5.55
CA HIS A 24 -39.70 -22.04 -4.31
C HIS A 24 -38.76 -22.05 -3.08
N GLY A 25 -38.08 -20.92 -2.87
CA GLY A 25 -37.50 -20.51 -1.59
C GLY A 25 -37.63 -18.98 -1.45
N PRO A 26 -38.07 -18.43 -0.30
CA PRO A 26 -38.41 -17.01 -0.20
C PRO A 26 -37.17 -16.11 -0.14
N SER A 27 -37.23 -14.98 -0.85
CA SER A 27 -36.17 -13.98 -0.89
C SER A 27 -36.23 -13.04 0.32
N THR A 28 -35.37 -13.24 1.32
CA THR A 28 -35.13 -12.26 2.39
C THR A 28 -33.89 -11.42 2.07
N SER A 29 -34.07 -10.41 1.22
CA SER A 29 -33.04 -9.43 0.89
C SER A 29 -32.81 -8.47 2.07
N ALA A 30 -32.01 -8.91 3.05
CA ALA A 30 -31.63 -8.14 4.22
C ALA A 30 -30.58 -7.07 3.88
N SER A 31 -30.98 -6.05 3.11
CA SER A 31 -30.18 -4.84 2.89
C SER A 31 -30.14 -4.02 4.18
N PRO A 32 -28.97 -3.78 4.80
CA PRO A 32 -28.87 -2.83 5.90
C PRO A 32 -28.97 -1.41 5.35
N GLY A 33 -30.19 -0.88 5.29
CA GLY A 33 -30.46 0.46 4.78
C GLY A 33 -29.78 1.54 5.62
N SER A 34 -29.29 2.59 4.95
CA SER A 34 -28.84 3.82 5.60
C SER A 34 -30.03 4.50 6.29
N SER A 35 -30.03 4.51 7.62
CA SER A 35 -30.94 5.31 8.43
C SER A 35 -30.13 6.12 9.45
N GLN A 36 -30.58 7.35 9.71
CA GLN A 36 -29.76 8.40 10.28
C GLN A 36 -30.25 8.81 11.68
N ASN A 37 -29.27 9.06 12.58
CA ASN A 37 -29.41 9.75 13.87
C ASN A 37 -30.14 9.00 15.02
N GLY A 38 -29.72 9.27 16.27
CA GLY A 38 -30.54 9.01 17.46
C GLY A 38 -30.13 7.85 18.41
N GLY A 39 -29.12 8.09 19.26
CA GLY A 39 -29.08 7.58 20.65
C GLY A 39 -28.59 6.14 20.90
N GLY A 40 -28.43 5.83 22.20
CA GLY A 40 -28.20 4.48 22.73
C GLY A 40 -26.74 4.01 22.73
N GLY A 41 -26.14 3.91 23.92
CA GLY A 41 -24.82 3.33 24.12
C GLY A 41 -24.80 1.80 23.97
N ILE A 42 -24.92 1.28 22.74
CA ILE A 42 -24.41 -0.06 22.45
C ILE A 42 -22.91 -0.04 22.73
N LEU A 43 -22.43 -0.86 23.68
CA LEU A 43 -20.99 -1.04 23.90
C LEU A 43 -20.36 -1.67 22.64
N ARG A 44 -19.96 -0.81 21.71
CA ARG A 44 -19.06 -1.14 20.60
C ARG A 44 -17.83 -1.76 21.25
N ARG A 45 -17.60 -3.06 20.99
CA ARG A 45 -16.53 -3.83 21.62
C ARG A 45 -15.19 -3.26 21.14
N THR A 46 -14.65 -2.30 21.89
CA THR A 46 -13.38 -1.59 21.66
C THR A 46 -12.34 -2.55 21.08
N THR A 47 -11.95 -2.30 19.83
CA THR A 47 -10.98 -3.14 19.14
C THR A 47 -9.59 -2.93 19.75
N TRP A 48 -8.65 -3.79 19.40
CA TRP A 48 -7.27 -3.58 19.83
C TRP A 48 -6.70 -2.26 19.29
N ALA A 49 -7.04 -1.87 18.05
CA ALA A 49 -6.56 -0.63 17.44
C ALA A 49 -7.08 0.60 18.21
N ASP A 50 -8.34 0.58 18.65
CA ASP A 50 -8.93 1.68 19.41
C ASP A 50 -8.17 1.92 20.72
N LYS A 51 -7.76 0.86 21.43
CA LYS A 51 -6.93 0.97 22.66
C LYS A 51 -5.54 1.59 22.43
N ILE A 52 -5.07 1.62 21.19
CA ILE A 52 -3.83 2.30 20.78
C ILE A 52 -4.15 3.76 20.36
N ARG A 53 -5.29 4.00 19.70
CA ARG A 53 -5.78 5.35 19.35
C ARG A 53 -5.98 6.23 20.57
N GLU A 54 -6.56 5.70 21.66
CA GLU A 54 -6.69 6.40 22.96
C GLU A 54 -5.33 6.81 23.59
N LYS A 55 -4.20 6.38 23.03
CA LYS A 55 -2.84 6.69 23.47
C LYS A 55 -2.04 7.53 22.46
N LEU A 56 -2.63 7.82 21.31
CA LEU A 56 -2.05 8.64 20.26
C LEU A 56 -2.67 10.04 20.27
N PRO A 57 -2.00 11.06 19.72
CA PRO A 57 -2.66 12.31 19.34
C PRO A 57 -3.81 12.03 18.35
N PRO A 58 -4.82 12.92 18.22
CA PRO A 58 -5.79 12.85 17.12
C PRO A 58 -5.10 12.75 15.76
N LEU A 59 -5.74 12.13 14.75
CA LEU A 59 -5.21 12.07 13.39
C LEU A 59 -5.06 13.48 12.79
N GLY A 60 -3.92 13.76 12.16
CA GLY A 60 -3.76 14.95 11.31
C GLY A 60 -4.48 14.81 9.97
N GLU A 61 -4.71 15.93 9.30
CA GLU A 61 -5.52 16.04 8.06
C GLU A 61 -5.01 15.13 6.92
N ASN A 62 -3.69 15.00 6.79
CA ASN A 62 -3.02 14.15 5.80
C ASN A 62 -2.58 12.79 6.37
N GLU A 63 -3.01 12.42 7.58
CA GLU A 63 -2.55 11.22 8.27
C GLU A 63 -3.59 10.08 8.20
N TYR A 64 -3.10 8.85 8.04
CA TYR A 64 -3.94 7.67 7.93
C TYR A 64 -3.30 6.45 8.60
N GLU A 65 -4.11 5.46 8.94
CA GLU A 65 -3.67 4.26 9.66
C GLU A 65 -3.80 2.98 8.84
N VAL A 66 -2.85 2.06 9.03
CA VAL A 66 -2.88 0.71 8.46
C VAL A 66 -2.59 -0.32 9.55
N LEU A 67 -3.46 -1.33 9.67
CA LEU A 67 -3.33 -2.40 10.66
C LEU A 67 -2.54 -3.58 10.07
N TRP A 68 -1.30 -3.78 10.52
CA TRP A 68 -0.42 -4.86 10.09
C TRP A 68 -0.62 -6.11 10.96
N GLU A 69 -1.64 -6.92 10.65
CA GLU A 69 -1.98 -8.10 11.46
C GLU A 69 -1.13 -9.34 11.18
N ARG A 70 -0.80 -9.62 9.91
CA ARG A 70 -0.15 -10.86 9.45
C ARG A 70 0.86 -10.56 8.34
N GLY A 71 1.60 -11.58 7.89
CA GLY A 71 2.54 -11.47 6.77
C GLY A 71 3.73 -10.52 6.97
N VAL A 72 4.51 -10.37 5.90
CA VAL A 72 5.55 -9.34 5.73
C VAL A 72 4.93 -7.95 5.59
N LEU A 73 5.75 -6.89 5.63
CA LEU A 73 5.28 -5.50 5.48
C LEU A 73 5.15 -5.08 4.01
N GLY A 74 6.04 -5.54 3.14
CA GLY A 74 6.04 -5.22 1.70
C GLY A 74 6.27 -3.73 1.39
N VAL A 75 6.97 -3.03 2.27
CA VAL A 75 7.32 -1.61 2.13
C VAL A 75 8.81 -1.43 2.40
N ILE A 76 9.49 -0.68 1.54
CA ILE A 76 10.89 -0.29 1.66
C ILE A 76 10.93 1.16 2.15
N PHE A 77 11.61 1.39 3.27
CA PHE A 77 11.80 2.71 3.86
C PHE A 77 13.22 3.22 3.63
N LEU A 78 13.36 4.53 3.54
CA LEU A 78 14.64 5.24 3.60
C LEU A 78 14.56 6.38 4.62
N GLU A 79 15.72 6.83 5.08
CA GLU A 79 15.87 7.91 6.05
C GLU A 79 15.84 9.27 5.34
N SER A 80 15.07 10.24 5.87
CA SER A 80 15.13 11.63 5.40
C SER A 80 16.45 12.27 5.83
N GLU A 81 17.29 12.66 4.88
CA GLU A 81 18.57 13.37 5.12
C GLU A 81 18.39 14.67 5.94
N LYS A 82 17.19 15.27 5.90
CA LYS A 82 16.88 16.51 6.64
C LYS A 82 16.57 16.29 8.12
N ASP A 83 15.90 15.19 8.45
CA ASP A 83 15.17 15.04 9.73
C ASP A 83 15.37 13.68 10.43
N GLY A 84 16.05 12.71 9.81
CA GLY A 84 16.13 11.31 10.27
C GLY A 84 14.83 10.51 10.14
N ILE A 85 13.74 11.14 9.67
CA ILE A 85 12.41 10.54 9.65
C ILE A 85 12.28 9.49 8.53
N PRO A 86 11.71 8.30 8.80
CA PRO A 86 11.51 7.26 7.80
C PRO A 86 10.37 7.60 6.83
N TYR A 87 10.65 7.55 5.53
CA TYR A 87 9.66 7.67 4.46
C TYR A 87 9.65 6.43 3.56
N VAL A 88 8.51 6.18 2.90
CA VAL A 88 8.33 5.08 1.96
C VAL A 88 9.06 5.40 0.66
N SER A 89 10.16 4.69 0.42
CA SER A 89 10.88 4.73 -0.86
C SER A 89 10.15 3.91 -1.93
N LYS A 90 9.58 2.76 -1.57
CA LYS A 90 8.84 1.89 -2.49
C LYS A 90 7.89 0.93 -1.76
N ALA A 91 6.65 0.81 -2.23
CA ALA A 91 5.78 -0.33 -1.94
C ALA A 91 6.10 -1.50 -2.90
N THR A 92 6.02 -2.75 -2.41
CA THR A 92 6.18 -3.95 -3.24
C THR A 92 4.84 -4.60 -3.57
N GLU A 93 4.83 -5.59 -4.46
CA GLU A 93 3.65 -6.41 -4.80
C GLU A 93 3.05 -7.14 -3.58
N SER A 94 3.79 -7.25 -2.47
CA SER A 94 3.33 -7.83 -1.20
C SER A 94 3.10 -6.78 -0.11
N CYS A 95 2.86 -5.52 -0.49
CA CYS A 95 2.49 -4.46 0.45
C CYS A 95 1.19 -4.80 1.19
N ILE A 96 1.15 -4.49 2.49
CA ILE A 96 0.03 -4.83 3.37
C ILE A 96 -1.26 -4.06 3.08
N SER A 97 -1.18 -2.95 2.34
CA SER A 97 -2.32 -2.08 2.01
C SER A 97 -2.01 -1.28 0.75
N PRO A 98 -2.94 -1.22 -0.23
CA PRO A 98 -2.77 -0.44 -1.44
C PRO A 98 -2.79 1.09 -1.19
N ALA A 99 -3.12 1.55 0.01
CA ALA A 99 -3.06 2.97 0.37
C ALA A 99 -1.61 3.49 0.52
N VAL A 100 -0.68 2.62 0.90
CA VAL A 100 0.72 2.98 1.19
C VAL A 100 1.47 3.27 -0.10
N SER A 101 1.84 4.54 -0.28
CA SER A 101 2.41 5.07 -1.53
C SER A 101 3.85 5.54 -1.32
N GLN A 102 4.59 5.69 -2.43
CA GLN A 102 5.92 6.31 -2.39
C GLN A 102 5.82 7.76 -1.91
N GLY A 103 6.71 8.16 -1.00
CA GLY A 103 6.73 9.47 -0.35
C GLY A 103 6.04 9.53 1.01
N ASP A 104 5.26 8.51 1.40
CA ASP A 104 4.54 8.52 2.68
C ASP A 104 5.49 8.45 3.88
N ILE A 105 5.30 9.32 4.87
CA ILE A 105 6.11 9.37 6.09
C ILE A 105 5.53 8.43 7.13
N LEU A 106 6.34 7.55 7.75
CA LEU A 106 5.88 6.71 8.86
C LEU A 106 6.07 7.45 10.20
N LYS A 107 4.98 8.06 10.70
CA LYS A 107 5.00 8.86 11.95
C LYS A 107 4.98 8.01 13.21
N PHE A 108 4.12 6.98 13.26
CA PHE A 108 3.99 6.13 14.46
C PHE A 108 3.90 4.64 14.13
N VAL A 109 4.43 3.83 15.06
CA VAL A 109 4.28 2.38 15.14
C VAL A 109 3.71 2.08 16.53
N ASN A 110 2.46 1.64 16.60
CA ASN A 110 1.66 1.62 17.82
C ASN A 110 1.68 2.98 18.52
N VAL A 111 2.31 3.10 19.69
CA VAL A 111 2.48 4.36 20.44
C VAL A 111 3.87 4.99 20.25
N VAL A 112 4.76 4.33 19.52
CA VAL A 112 6.15 4.77 19.31
C VAL A 112 6.20 5.73 18.13
N ARG A 113 6.66 6.97 18.36
CA ARG A 113 6.86 7.97 17.30
C ARG A 113 8.22 7.80 16.65
N SER A 114 8.31 7.96 15.33
CA SER A 114 9.60 7.87 14.62
C SER A 114 10.57 9.00 14.98
N LYS A 115 10.07 10.24 15.14
CA LYS A 115 10.86 11.42 15.54
C LYS A 115 11.56 11.30 16.90
N ASP A 116 11.13 10.37 17.75
CA ASP A 116 11.67 10.21 19.10
C ASP A 116 12.84 9.18 19.14
N HIS A 117 13.24 8.62 17.99
CA HIS A 117 14.27 7.59 17.83
C HIS A 117 15.14 7.81 16.58
N SER A 118 16.31 7.14 16.53
CA SER A 118 17.06 7.03 15.26
C SER A 118 16.31 6.13 14.27
N PHE A 119 16.50 6.33 12.96
CA PHE A 119 15.93 5.43 11.93
C PHE A 119 16.26 3.96 12.21
N ALA A 120 17.52 3.67 12.53
CA ALA A 120 17.97 2.31 12.83
C ALA A 120 17.30 1.71 14.08
N ASP A 121 17.13 2.48 15.16
CA ASP A 121 16.52 1.99 16.40
C ASP A 121 15.01 1.86 16.29
N PHE A 122 14.35 2.77 15.57
CA PHE A 122 12.92 2.70 15.27
C PHE A 122 12.57 1.41 14.52
N PHE A 123 13.38 1.00 13.53
CA PHE A 123 13.17 -0.26 12.83
C PHE A 123 13.55 -1.51 13.65
N LYS A 124 14.52 -1.45 14.56
CA LYS A 124 14.75 -2.52 15.56
C LYS A 124 13.51 -2.70 16.45
N ILE A 125 12.92 -1.60 16.93
CA ILE A 125 11.69 -1.62 17.74
C ILE A 125 10.54 -2.23 16.93
N LEU A 126 10.26 -1.75 15.71
CA LEU A 126 9.22 -2.30 14.82
C LEU A 126 9.41 -3.81 14.57
N ALA A 127 10.65 -4.26 14.32
CA ALA A 127 10.95 -5.67 14.06
C ALA A 127 10.74 -6.60 15.28
N THR A 128 10.76 -6.07 16.50
CA THR A 128 10.50 -6.85 17.74
C THR A 128 9.04 -6.82 18.19
N MET A 129 8.20 -5.98 17.60
CA MET A 129 6.79 -5.86 17.99
C MET A 129 5.99 -7.12 17.66
N LYS A 130 5.18 -7.58 18.62
CA LYS A 130 4.19 -8.63 18.37
C LYS A 130 3.01 -8.06 17.58
N LYS A 131 2.51 -8.86 16.64
CA LYS A 131 1.30 -8.59 15.87
C LYS A 131 0.04 -8.56 16.78
N PRO A 132 -1.00 -7.78 16.42
CA PRO A 132 -1.05 -6.80 15.33
C PRO A 132 -0.21 -5.54 15.64
N VAL A 133 0.10 -4.76 14.61
CA VAL A 133 0.80 -3.47 14.73
C VAL A 133 0.02 -2.40 13.98
N LEU A 134 -0.31 -1.29 14.63
CA LEU A 134 -0.94 -0.12 14.02
C LEU A 134 0.16 0.80 13.47
N LEU A 135 0.13 1.06 12.17
CA LEU A 135 1.10 1.92 11.48
C LEU A 135 0.39 3.21 11.07
N ARG A 136 0.89 4.37 11.49
CA ARG A 136 0.31 5.67 11.14
C ARG A 136 1.24 6.42 10.20
N PHE A 137 0.75 6.63 8.99
CA PHE A 137 1.44 7.29 7.90
C PHE A 137 0.93 8.72 7.72
N GLU A 138 1.74 9.56 7.11
CA GLU A 138 1.39 10.90 6.64
C GLU A 138 1.67 10.98 5.14
N ARG A 139 0.64 11.31 4.37
CA ARG A 139 0.74 11.63 2.96
C ARG A 139 1.40 13.01 2.86
N ILE A 140 2.57 13.10 2.24
CA ILE A 140 3.10 14.41 1.83
C ILE A 140 2.14 14.94 0.75
N SER A 141 1.26 15.85 1.13
CA SER A 141 0.45 16.59 0.16
C SER A 141 1.39 17.45 -0.68
N ALA A 142 1.63 17.05 -1.93
CA ALA A 142 2.04 18.02 -2.94
C ALA A 142 0.95 19.10 -2.95
N SER A 143 1.30 20.30 -2.53
CA SER A 143 0.33 21.36 -2.20
C SER A 143 -0.58 21.64 -3.38
N THR A 144 -1.82 21.19 -3.30
CA THR A 144 -2.89 21.66 -4.18
C THR A 144 -2.99 23.17 -3.96
N PRO A 145 -2.76 24.02 -5.00
CA PRO A 145 -3.19 25.40 -4.88
C PRO A 145 -4.68 25.39 -4.56
N SER A 146 -5.09 26.23 -3.61
CA SER A 146 -6.48 26.26 -3.14
C SER A 146 -7.41 26.50 -4.34
N SER A 147 -8.35 25.58 -4.57
CA SER A 147 -9.40 25.76 -5.58
C SER A 147 -10.52 26.62 -5.01
N ASP A 148 -10.18 27.87 -4.73
CA ASP A 148 -11.14 28.95 -4.51
C ASP A 148 -11.77 29.30 -5.87
N GLU A 149 -12.70 28.45 -6.31
CA GLU A 149 -13.56 28.66 -7.48
C GLU A 149 -14.57 29.77 -7.14
N ASP A 150 -14.39 30.96 -7.72
CA ASP A 150 -15.40 32.02 -7.71
C ASP A 150 -15.58 32.64 -9.12
N GLU A 151 -16.75 33.23 -9.36
CA GLU A 151 -17.40 33.25 -10.66
C GLU A 151 -17.25 34.60 -11.40
N ALA A 152 -16.76 34.55 -12.65
CA ALA A 152 -16.56 35.74 -13.48
C ALA A 152 -16.82 35.45 -14.97
N SER A 153 -18.06 35.12 -15.32
CA SER A 153 -18.47 34.75 -16.67
C SER A 153 -18.41 35.90 -17.69
N ALA A 154 -17.50 35.74 -18.66
CA ALA A 154 -17.54 36.29 -20.02
C ALA A 154 -17.32 37.81 -20.22
N LEU A 155 -17.16 38.17 -21.51
CA LEU A 155 -16.96 39.52 -22.08
C LEU A 155 -15.56 40.13 -21.75
N PHE A 156 -14.61 40.32 -22.69
CA PHE A 156 -14.66 40.30 -24.16
C PHE A 156 -13.38 39.76 -24.82
N GLY A 157 -13.56 39.04 -25.94
CA GLY A 157 -12.66 38.76 -27.09
C GLY A 157 -11.12 38.88 -27.02
N GLY A 158 -10.42 37.80 -27.39
CA GLY A 158 -9.00 37.84 -27.77
C GLY A 158 -8.46 36.51 -28.31
N ALA A 159 -8.03 36.45 -29.58
CA ALA A 159 -7.56 35.22 -30.24
C ALA A 159 -6.22 34.67 -29.68
N PRO A 160 -5.97 33.34 -29.75
CA PRO A 160 -4.70 32.75 -29.33
C PRO A 160 -3.53 33.23 -30.20
N ARG A 161 -2.39 33.54 -29.57
CA ARG A 161 -1.17 33.99 -30.27
C ARG A 161 0.07 33.27 -29.73
N SER A 162 0.71 32.49 -30.59
CA SER A 162 1.95 31.75 -30.28
C SER A 162 3.20 32.58 -30.61
N SER A 163 4.07 32.79 -29.61
CA SER A 163 5.47 33.24 -29.78
C SER A 163 6.25 32.92 -28.50
N SER A 164 7.34 32.13 -28.47
CA SER A 164 8.53 32.03 -29.35
C SER A 164 9.62 33.09 -29.10
N THR A 165 10.11 33.13 -27.86
CA THR A 165 11.53 33.32 -27.52
C THR A 165 11.89 32.23 -26.49
N ASN A 166 13.14 31.79 -26.29
CA ASN A 166 14.45 32.37 -26.57
C ASN A 166 15.37 31.38 -27.31
N ALA A 167 16.42 31.86 -27.97
CA ALA A 167 17.36 31.04 -28.72
C ALA A 167 18.81 31.30 -28.30
N GLN A 168 19.61 30.23 -28.16
CA GLN A 168 21.02 30.25 -28.54
C GLN A 168 21.56 28.84 -28.81
N LYS A 169 22.59 28.77 -29.66
CA LYS A 169 23.09 27.54 -30.30
C LYS A 169 24.47 27.18 -29.78
N LYS A 170 24.77 25.88 -29.61
CA LYS A 170 26.16 25.37 -29.66
C LYS A 170 26.27 24.03 -30.38
N THR A 171 26.35 24.10 -31.71
CA THR A 171 26.99 23.08 -32.57
C THR A 171 28.48 22.96 -32.21
N ARG A 172 29.30 21.96 -32.56
CA ARG A 172 29.42 20.96 -33.67
C ARG A 172 30.54 19.95 -33.20
N VAL A 173 30.83 18.73 -33.68
CA VAL A 173 30.41 17.81 -34.78
C VAL A 173 30.70 16.36 -34.31
N ALA A 174 30.18 15.32 -35.00
CA ALA A 174 30.82 13.99 -35.22
C ALA A 174 31.05 13.04 -34.00
N ASN A 175 31.27 11.72 -34.15
CA ASN A 175 30.92 10.70 -35.17
C ASN A 175 31.18 9.29 -34.58
N SER A 176 30.49 8.26 -35.08
CA SER A 176 30.66 6.81 -34.79
C SER A 176 30.43 6.36 -33.32
N SER A 177 29.53 5.41 -33.05
CA SER A 177 29.55 3.97 -33.38
C SER A 177 30.44 3.12 -32.47
N GLU A 178 29.82 2.37 -31.54
CA GLU A 178 30.16 0.94 -31.38
C GLU A 178 29.02 0.15 -30.72
N ARG A 179 28.90 -1.15 -31.06
CA ARG A 179 27.85 -2.06 -30.56
C ARG A 179 28.38 -2.92 -29.42
N THR A 180 27.99 -2.64 -28.18
CA THR A 180 28.33 -3.49 -27.01
C THR A 180 27.54 -4.81 -26.98
N ARG A 181 28.05 -5.80 -27.71
CA ARG A 181 27.50 -7.16 -27.82
C ARG A 181 27.75 -7.98 -26.55
N CYS A 182 26.76 -8.05 -25.66
CA CYS A 182 26.82 -8.86 -24.43
C CYS A 182 27.04 -10.35 -24.72
N HIS A 183 28.25 -10.87 -24.49
CA HIS A 183 28.55 -12.29 -24.57
C HIS A 183 28.40 -12.99 -23.21
N LYS A 184 27.46 -13.94 -23.15
CA LYS A 184 27.21 -14.83 -22.01
C LYS A 184 28.38 -15.80 -21.81
N LYS A 185 29.27 -15.53 -20.84
CA LYS A 185 30.49 -16.33 -20.61
C LYS A 185 30.27 -17.46 -19.60
N THR A 186 29.62 -18.55 -20.05
CA THR A 186 29.59 -19.81 -19.30
C THR A 186 31.00 -20.42 -19.26
N LYS A 187 31.61 -20.56 -18.07
CA LYS A 187 32.90 -21.28 -17.92
C LYS A 187 32.67 -22.64 -17.27
N ASN A 188 33.19 -23.68 -17.93
CA ASN A 188 33.03 -25.07 -17.54
C ASN A 188 33.70 -25.38 -16.19
N ARG A 189 33.18 -26.36 -15.43
CA ARG A 189 33.77 -26.81 -14.15
C ARG A 189 34.18 -28.27 -14.27
N GLN A 190 35.44 -28.55 -13.96
CA GLN A 190 36.01 -29.90 -14.01
C GLN A 190 35.33 -30.84 -12.99
N LYS A 191 34.98 -32.05 -13.42
CA LYS A 191 35.65 -33.27 -12.93
C LYS A 191 35.55 -34.38 -13.98
#